data_AF-A0A1C4WZE6-F1
#
_entry.id   AF-A0A1C4WZE6-F1
#
_cell.length_a   1.000
_cell.length_b   1.000
_cell.length_c   1.000
_cell.angle_alpha   90.00
_cell.angle_beta   90.00
_cell.angle_gamma   90.00
#
_symmetry.space_group_name_H-M   'P 1'
#
loop_
_entity.id
_entity.type
_entity.pdbx_description
1 polymer ?
#
loop_
_entity_poly.entity_id
_entity_poly.type
_entity_poly.pdbx_seq_one_letter_code
_entity_poly.pdbx_strand_id
1 'polypeptide(L)' 'MITYSARLDVPRELVRHVARLLHAERRAVRTRRRARALTCFYQALLVLVWFRKGEDKTTLGAGFGVSRAT' A
#
# COMPACT_ATOMS: atom_id res chain seq x y z
N MET A 1 5.56 17.80 24.85
CA MET A 1 6.31 17.12 23.77
C MET A 1 5.34 16.87 22.62
N ILE A 2 5.47 17.62 21.50
CA ILE A 2 4.62 17.41 20.32
C ILE A 2 5.43 16.60 19.31
N THR A 3 5.08 15.34 19.13
CA THR A 3 5.64 14.52 18.05
C THR A 3 4.89 14.88 16.77
N TYR A 4 5.46 15.77 15.94
CA TYR A 4 4.98 16.04 14.60
C TYR A 4 5.44 14.92 13.66
N SER A 5 4.69 13.82 13.67
CA SER A 5 4.63 12.94 12.52
C SER A 5 3.69 13.63 11.53
N ALA A 6 4.06 13.77 10.26
CA ALA A 6 3.05 13.96 9.22
C ALA A 6 2.13 12.73 9.32
N ARG A 7 1.04 12.86 10.11
CA ARG A 7 0.19 11.74 10.51
C ARG A 7 -0.47 11.20 9.26
N LEU A 8 0.07 10.11 8.74
CA LEU A 8 -0.75 9.19 8.00
C LEU A 8 -1.69 8.59 9.06
N ASP A 9 -3.00 8.87 8.97
CA ASP A 9 -3.98 8.37 9.96
C ASP A 9 -4.23 6.85 9.86
N VAL A 10 -3.21 6.09 9.46
CA VAL A 10 -3.24 4.64 9.25
C VAL A 10 -2.23 4.00 10.20
N PRO A 11 -2.70 3.27 11.24
CA PRO A 11 -1.80 2.57 12.16
C PRO A 11 -0.91 1.55 11.43
N ARG A 12 0.37 1.47 11.80
CA ARG A 12 1.32 0.50 11.21
C ARG A 12 0.83 -0.95 11.33
N GLU A 13 0.09 -1.26 12.39
CA GLU A 13 -0.53 -2.58 12.62
C GLU A 13 -1.58 -2.92 11.57
N LEU A 14 -2.43 -1.95 11.21
CA LEU A 14 -3.42 -2.12 10.15
C LEU A 14 -2.73 -2.41 8.82
N VAL A 15 -1.66 -1.66 8.49
CA VAL A 15 -0.88 -1.91 7.26
C VAL A 15 -0.28 -3.32 7.26
N ARG A 16 0.27 -3.76 8.40
CA ARG A 16 0.80 -5.13 8.55
C ARG A 16 -0.28 -6.19 8.38
N HIS A 17 -1.46 -5.97 8.95
CA HIS A 17 -2.60 -6.89 8.83
C HIS A 17 -3.03 -7.04 7.37
N VAL A 18 -3.28 -5.92 6.67
CA VAL A 18 -3.66 -5.93 5.24
C VAL A 18 -2.55 -6.52 4.37
N ALA A 19 -1.27 -6.23 4.67
CA ALA A 19 -0.15 -6.82 3.94
C ALA A 19 -0.09 -8.36 4.07
N ARG A 20 -0.48 -8.92 5.22
CA ARG A 20 -0.58 -10.37 5.41
C ARG A 20 -1.73 -10.96 4.60
N LEU A 21 -2.88 -10.30 4.56
CA LEU A 21 -4.01 -10.71 3.71
C LEU A 21 -3.61 -10.70 2.22
N LEU A 22 -2.99 -9.63 1.74
CA LEU A 22 -2.48 -9.55 0.37
C LEU A 22 -1.45 -10.64 0.08
N HIS A 23 -0.58 -10.97 1.04
CA HIS A 23 0.40 -12.03 0.88
C HIS A 23 -0.28 -13.41 0.77
N ALA A 24 -1.25 -13.70 1.64
CA ALA A 24 -2.03 -14.93 1.61
C ALA A 24 -2.76 -15.08 0.27
N GLU A 25 -3.41 -14.02 -0.19
CA GLU A 25 -4.13 -14.00 -1.47
C GLU A 25 -3.19 -14.22 -2.65
N ARG A 26 -2.07 -13.49 -2.71
CA ARG A 26 -1.06 -13.68 -3.77
C ARG A 26 -0.54 -15.11 -3.81
N ARG A 27 -0.42 -15.79 -2.66
CA ARG A 27 -0.03 -17.21 -2.59
C ARG A 27 -1.15 -18.14 -3.07
N ALA A 28 -2.39 -17.88 -2.68
CA ALA A 28 -3.55 -18.67 -3.09
C ALA A 28 -3.70 -18.67 -4.62
N VAL A 29 -3.61 -17.50 -5.25
CA VAL A 29 -3.71 -17.36 -6.71
C VAL A 29 -2.37 -17.60 -7.45
N ARG A 30 -1.34 -18.07 -6.74
CA ARG A 30 0.00 -18.39 -7.28
C ARG A 30 0.59 -17.25 -8.13
N THR A 31 0.50 -16.02 -7.62
CA THR A 31 1.05 -14.83 -8.29
C THR A 31 2.52 -15.05 -8.64
N ARG A 32 2.86 -14.89 -9.93
CA ARG A 32 4.23 -15.05 -10.42
C ARG A 32 5.22 -14.14 -9.68
N ARG A 33 6.42 -14.66 -9.41
CA ARG A 33 7.50 -13.85 -8.83
C ARG A 33 7.80 -12.66 -9.75
N ARG A 34 8.09 -11.50 -9.14
CA ARG A 34 8.41 -10.22 -9.83
C ARG A 34 7.30 -9.66 -10.74
N ALA A 35 6.08 -10.21 -10.71
CA ALA A 35 4.95 -9.71 -11.49
C ALA A 35 4.30 -8.42 -10.91
N ARG A 36 4.72 -7.97 -9.73
CA ARG A 36 4.19 -6.77 -9.06
C ARG A 36 5.35 -5.84 -8.72
N ALA A 37 5.18 -4.55 -8.98
CA ALA A 37 6.17 -3.53 -8.65
C ALA A 37 6.30 -3.30 -7.13
N LEU A 38 5.19 -3.42 -6.38
CA LEU A 38 5.18 -3.22 -4.93
C LEU A 38 5.17 -4.52 -4.13
N THR A 39 5.86 -4.48 -2.99
CA THR A 39 5.69 -5.47 -1.92
C THR A 39 4.27 -5.40 -1.36
N CYS A 40 3.80 -6.46 -0.70
CA CYS A 40 2.46 -6.44 -0.09
C CYS A 40 2.32 -5.33 0.97
N PHE A 41 3.42 -4.97 1.65
CA PHE A 41 3.44 -3.88 2.62
C PHE A 41 3.20 -2.52 1.95
N TYR A 42 3.95 -2.19 0.91
CA TYR A 42 3.78 -0.92 0.21
C TYR A 42 2.48 -0.85 -0.58
N GLN A 43 2.00 -1.98 -1.12
CA GLN A 43 0.68 -2.04 -1.74
C GLN A 43 -0.45 -1.79 -0.73
N ALA A 44 -0.37 -2.41 0.47
CA ALA A 44 -1.33 -2.16 1.53
C ALA A 44 -1.32 -0.69 1.97
N LEU A 45 -0.13 -0.11 2.12
CA LEU A 45 0.01 1.30 2.48
C LEU A 45 -0.63 2.21 1.42
N LEU A 46 -0.31 2.01 0.14
CA LEU A 46 -0.88 2.75 -0.97
C LEU A 46 -2.41 2.71 -0.95
N VAL A 47 -3.00 1.51 -0.82
CA VAL A 47 -4.46 1.34 -0.79
C VAL A 47 -5.08 2.05 0.42
N LEU A 48 -4.47 1.97 1.60
CA LEU A 48 -5.00 2.61 2.80
C LEU A 48 -4.89 4.14 2.76
N VAL A 49 -3.82 4.68 2.17
CA VAL A 49 -3.69 6.12 1.92
C VAL A 49 -4.75 6.59 0.94
N TRP A 50 -4.92 5.87 -0.17
CA TRP A 50 -5.97 6.17 -1.14
C TRP A 50 -7.36 6.14 -0.49
N PHE A 51 -7.66 5.10 0.28
CA PHE A 51 -8.94 4.93 0.95
C PHE A 51 -9.22 6.07 1.96
N ARG A 52 -8.18 6.56 2.65
CA ARG A 52 -8.35 7.64 3.63
C ARG A 52 -8.51 9.02 3.01
N LYS A 53 -7.75 9.31 1.95
CA LYS A 53 -7.61 10.67 1.41
C LYS A 53 -8.34 10.90 0.09
N GLY A 54 -8.68 9.84 -0.64
CA GLY A 54 -9.34 9.94 -1.95
C GLY A 54 -8.50 10.61 -3.03
N GLU A 55 -7.17 10.66 -2.86
CA GLU A 55 -6.26 11.30 -3.82
C GLU A 55 -6.34 10.64 -5.21
N ASP A 56 -6.00 11.39 -6.26
CA ASP A 56 -5.89 10.84 -7.62
C ASP A 56 -4.86 9.69 -7.66
N LYS A 57 -5.21 8.62 -8.36
CA LYS A 57 -4.41 7.39 -8.41
C LYS A 57 -3.05 7.61 -9.08
N THR A 58 -2.94 8.57 -9.99
CA THR A 58 -1.69 8.89 -10.69
C THR A 58 -0.72 9.59 -9.75
N THR A 59 -1.18 10.64 -9.07
CA THR A 59 -0.38 11.38 -8.09
C THR A 59 0.04 10.48 -6.93
N LEU A 60 -0.90 9.68 -6.41
CA LEU A 60 -0.60 8.73 -5.36
C LEU A 60 0.41 7.68 -5.83
N GLY A 61 0.20 7.07 -6.99
CA GLY A 61 1.11 6.07 -7.55
C GLY A 61 2.53 6.61 -7.72
N ALA A 62 2.67 7.85 -8.22
CA ALA A 62 3.97 8.50 -8.35
C ALA A 62 4.72 8.61 -7.02
N GLY A 63 4.02 8.91 -5.92
CA GLY A 63 4.60 8.91 -4.57
C GLY A 63 5.10 7.55 -4.08
N PHE A 64 4.64 6.45 -4.70
CA PHE A 64 5.10 5.08 -4.45
C PHE A 64 6.00 4.53 -5.57
N GLY A 65 6.38 5.36 -6.56
CA GLY A 65 7.23 4.95 -7.68
C GLY A 65 6.54 3.99 -8.66
N VAL A 66 5.21 4.02 -8.76
CA VAL A 66 4.43 3.17 -9.68
C VAL A 66 3.53 4.01 -10.57
N SER A 67 3.38 3.59 -11.83
CA SER A 67 2.48 4.23 -12.76
C SER A 67 1.03 3.79 -12.52
N ARG A 68 0.07 4.54 -13.06
CA ARG A 68 -1.35 4.15 -13.05
C ARG A 68 -1.62 2.83 -13.80
N ALA A 69 -0.76 2.45 -14.74
CA ALA A 69 -0.90 1.24 -15.54
C ALA A 69 -0.31 -0.04 -14.89
N THR A 70 0.38 0.12 -13.75
CA THR A 70 1.10 -0.95 -13.03
C THR A 70 0.19 -1.67 -12.03
#